data_AF-A0A8T2ZF47-F1
#
_entry.id   AF-A0A8T2ZF47-F1
#
_cell.length_a   1.000
_cell.length_b   1.000
_cell.length_c   1.000
_cell.angle_alpha   90.00
_cell.angle_beta   90.00
_cell.angle_gamma   90.00
#
_symmetry.space_group_name_H-M   'P 1'
#
loop_
_entity.id
_entity.type
_entity.pdbx_description
1 polymer ?
#
loop_
_entity_poly.entity_id
_entity_poly.type
_entity_poly.pdbx_seq_one_letter_code
_entity_poly.pdbx_strand_id
1 'polypeptide(L)'
;MIIAGAIGINYGLNGDNLPAPPAVVGLYERCHIPSVRLFEPRPEVLQALRGKPLQVILGTRNEDIQSLATTLDAANSWVAANIVPYRSDVNFTYITVGNEVIPGPMSQYIAQAIANMYTALADAAITYIKVSTVVPGSSLSISYPPSAGAFTHEAAAVISRIQLMTTKWVKVQPKASRFSII
;
A
#
# COMPACT_ATOMS: atom_id res chain seq x y z
N MET A 1 12.44 26.10 13.82
CA MET A 1 12.49 24.91 12.94
C MET A 1 11.06 24.60 12.53
N ILE A 2 10.65 24.98 11.32
CA ILE A 2 9.30 24.68 10.83
C ILE A 2 9.27 23.20 10.48
N ILE A 3 8.44 22.43 11.17
CA ILE A 3 8.16 21.04 10.81
C ILE A 3 7.22 21.12 9.61
N ALA A 4 7.77 21.15 8.40
CA ALA A 4 6.99 21.01 7.18
C ALA A 4 6.26 19.66 7.26
N GLY A 5 4.96 19.66 6.97
CA GLY A 5 4.16 18.43 6.91
C GLY A 5 4.84 17.39 6.01
N ALA A 6 4.71 16.11 6.33
CA ALA A 6 5.27 15.04 5.51
C ALA A 6 4.68 15.11 4.09
N ILE A 7 5.48 15.53 3.10
CA ILE A 7 5.11 15.59 1.69
C ILE A 7 5.49 14.25 1.04
N GLY A 8 4.68 13.77 0.10
CA GLY A 8 5.02 12.60 -0.72
C GLY A 8 4.61 12.81 -2.17
N ILE A 9 5.18 12.01 -3.07
CA ILE A 9 4.85 12.04 -4.51
C ILE A 9 4.41 10.65 -4.99
N ASN A 10 3.39 10.62 -5.84
CA ASN A 10 3.04 9.44 -6.61
C ASN A 10 3.96 9.36 -7.84
N TYR A 11 4.77 8.32 -7.96
CA TYR A 11 5.62 8.12 -9.14
C TYR A 11 4.88 7.28 -10.18
N GLY A 12 4.13 7.98 -11.04
CA GLY A 12 3.45 7.38 -12.18
C GLY A 12 4.42 7.06 -13.31
N LEU A 13 4.27 5.88 -13.92
CA LEU A 13 5.13 5.37 -15.01
C LEU A 13 4.39 5.20 -16.34
N ASN A 14 3.13 5.66 -16.41
CA ASN A 14 2.33 5.63 -17.64
C ASN A 14 2.66 6.87 -18.48
N GLY A 15 3.81 6.85 -19.13
CA GLY A 15 4.27 7.88 -20.06
C GLY A 15 5.36 7.32 -20.98
N ASP A 16 5.52 7.92 -22.15
CA ASP A 16 6.42 7.46 -23.21
C ASP A 16 7.75 8.23 -23.29
N ASN A 17 7.90 9.29 -22.48
CA ASN A 17 9.05 10.19 -22.47
C ASN A 17 9.61 10.45 -21.05
N LEU A 18 9.33 9.54 -20.11
CA LEU A 18 9.73 9.70 -18.71
C LEU A 18 11.26 9.55 -18.53
N PRO A 19 11.88 10.33 -17.63
CA PRO A 19 13.29 10.12 -17.28
C PRO A 19 13.53 8.73 -16.66
N ALA A 20 14.74 8.21 -16.80
CA ALA A 20 15.12 6.94 -16.19
C ALA A 20 14.99 6.97 -14.66
N PRO A 21 14.65 5.85 -13.98
CA PRO A 21 14.42 5.82 -12.54
C PRO A 21 15.53 6.45 -11.67
N PRO A 22 16.84 6.24 -11.94
CA PRO A 22 17.89 6.90 -11.17
C PRO A 22 17.84 8.44 -11.26
N ALA A 23 17.45 8.99 -12.41
CA ALA A 23 17.32 10.43 -12.59
C ALA A 23 16.15 11.00 -11.79
N VAL A 24 15.01 10.29 -11.76
CA VAL A 24 13.83 10.66 -10.97
C VAL A 24 14.09 10.53 -9.47
N VAL A 25 14.71 9.44 -9.01
CA VAL A 25 15.08 9.28 -7.60
C VAL A 25 16.08 10.36 -7.18
N GLY A 26 17.06 10.67 -8.03
CA GLY A 26 17.99 11.77 -7.77
C GLY A 26 17.30 13.14 -7.74
N LEU A 27 16.24 13.35 -8.52
CA LEU A 27 15.41 14.55 -8.42
C LEU A 27 14.69 14.60 -7.08
N TYR A 28 14.13 13.48 -6.60
CA TYR A 28 13.47 13.43 -5.30
C TYR A 28 14.42 13.77 -4.14
N GLU A 29 15.67 13.28 -4.19
CA GLU A 29 16.69 13.64 -3.21
C GLU A 29 17.02 15.14 -3.23
N ARG A 30 17.23 15.73 -4.43
CA ARG A 30 17.53 17.16 -4.57
C ARG A 30 16.38 18.06 -4.11
N CYS A 31 15.14 17.60 -4.29
CA CYS A 31 13.95 18.32 -3.84
C CYS A 31 13.55 17.99 -2.39
N HIS A 32 14.34 17.18 -1.68
CA HIS A 32 14.07 16.74 -0.31
C HIS A 32 12.68 16.11 -0.12
N ILE A 33 12.24 15.32 -1.10
CA ILE A 33 10.98 14.57 -1.02
C ILE A 33 11.18 13.34 -0.14
N PRO A 34 10.50 13.22 1.02
CA PRO A 34 10.77 12.17 1.99
C PRO A 34 10.05 10.86 1.69
N SER A 35 9.02 10.86 0.84
CA SER A 35 8.23 9.66 0.53
C SER A 35 7.78 9.59 -0.93
N VAL A 36 7.75 8.37 -1.46
CA VAL A 36 7.25 8.05 -2.80
C VAL A 36 6.26 6.90 -2.74
N ARG A 37 5.17 7.01 -3.52
CA ARG A 37 4.24 5.91 -3.79
C ARG A 37 4.47 5.36 -5.19
N LEU A 38 4.64 4.04 -5.27
CA LEU A 38 4.61 3.25 -6.50
C LEU A 38 3.25 2.55 -6.60
N PHE A 39 2.60 2.59 -7.75
CA PHE A 39 1.30 1.95 -7.93
C PHE A 39 1.37 0.43 -8.04
N GLU A 40 2.54 -0.08 -8.40
CA GLU A 40 2.80 -1.50 -8.64
C GLU A 40 4.31 -1.79 -8.57
N PRO A 41 4.73 -3.05 -8.43
CA PRO A 41 6.15 -3.40 -8.41
C PRO A 41 6.85 -3.10 -9.73
N ARG A 42 8.02 -2.46 -9.60
CA ARG A 42 8.90 -2.06 -10.70
C ARG A 42 10.35 -2.28 -10.30
N PRO A 43 10.96 -3.43 -10.68
CA PRO A 43 12.31 -3.79 -10.26
C PRO A 43 13.36 -2.70 -10.52
N GLU A 44 13.27 -2.02 -11.66
CA GLU A 44 14.17 -0.93 -12.05
C GLU A 44 14.06 0.30 -11.15
N VAL A 45 12.85 0.59 -10.64
CA VAL A 45 12.62 1.70 -9.70
C VAL A 45 13.06 1.29 -8.30
N LEU A 46 12.74 0.07 -7.86
CA LEU A 46 13.17 -0.45 -6.56
C LEU A 46 14.70 -0.52 -6.47
N GLN A 47 15.37 -0.92 -7.57
CA GLN A 47 16.83 -0.90 -7.67
C GLN A 47 17.40 0.52 -7.55
N ALA A 48 16.76 1.53 -8.15
CA ALA A 48 17.18 2.92 -8.03
C ALA A 48 16.96 3.51 -6.62
N LEU A 49 16.00 2.97 -5.87
CA LEU A 49 15.68 3.38 -4.49
C LEU A 49 16.59 2.76 -3.43
N ARG A 50 17.43 1.77 -3.78
CA ARG A 50 18.33 1.11 -2.80
C ARG A 50 19.31 2.12 -2.19
N GLY A 51 19.41 2.08 -0.86
CA GLY A 51 20.28 2.96 -0.07
C GLY A 51 19.79 4.40 0.03
N LYS A 52 18.58 4.70 -0.48
CA LYS A 52 18.00 6.05 -0.43
C LYS A 52 17.13 6.23 0.81
N PRO A 53 17.08 7.44 1.39
CA PRO A 53 16.33 7.67 2.62
C PRO A 53 14.81 7.74 2.43
N LEU A 54 14.31 7.63 1.20
CA LEU A 54 12.89 7.78 0.88
C LEU A 54 12.06 6.64 1.45
N GLN A 55 10.96 7.00 2.11
CA GLN A 55 9.92 6.04 2.49
C GLN A 55 9.11 5.61 1.27
N VAL A 56 8.94 4.31 1.10
CA VAL A 56 8.25 3.72 -0.06
C VAL A 56 6.90 3.15 0.35
N ILE A 57 5.86 3.57 -0.35
CA ILE A 57 4.54 2.92 -0.38
C ILE A 57 4.46 2.13 -1.68
N LEU A 58 4.26 0.81 -1.60
CA LEU A 58 4.21 -0.06 -2.77
C LEU A 58 2.81 -0.64 -2.98
N GLY A 59 2.18 -0.32 -4.12
CA GLY A 59 0.92 -0.90 -4.51
C GLY A 59 1.05 -2.30 -5.09
N THR A 60 -0.02 -3.09 -4.98
CA THR A 60 -0.26 -4.25 -5.83
C THR A 60 -0.94 -3.78 -7.11
N ARG A 61 -0.83 -4.58 -8.18
CA ARG A 61 -1.70 -4.39 -9.34
C ARG A 61 -3.15 -4.76 -8.98
N ASN A 62 -4.12 -4.15 -9.66
CA ASN A 62 -5.53 -4.46 -9.41
C ASN A 62 -5.90 -5.86 -9.92
N GLU A 63 -5.28 -6.30 -11.01
CA GLU A 63 -5.44 -7.64 -11.57
C GLU A 63 -4.94 -8.76 -10.66
N ASP A 64 -3.99 -8.47 -9.76
CA ASP A 64 -3.43 -9.47 -8.84
C ASP A 64 -4.34 -9.72 -7.62
N ILE A 65 -5.28 -8.82 -7.31
CA ILE A 65 -6.06 -8.82 -6.05
C ILE A 65 -6.74 -10.17 -5.81
N GLN A 66 -7.39 -10.73 -6.83
CA GLN A 66 -8.11 -11.99 -6.69
C GLN A 66 -7.16 -13.15 -6.39
N SER A 67 -6.00 -13.21 -7.05
CA SER A 67 -4.98 -14.23 -6.81
C SER A 67 -4.45 -14.13 -5.37
N LEU A 68 -4.10 -12.91 -4.94
CA LEU A 68 -3.61 -12.62 -3.59
C LEU A 68 -4.64 -12.96 -2.51
N ALA A 69 -5.94 -12.86 -2.80
CA ALA A 69 -7.00 -13.29 -1.90
C ALA A 69 -7.21 -14.82 -1.87
N THR A 70 -6.99 -15.49 -3.00
CA THR A 70 -7.37 -16.90 -3.19
C THR A 70 -6.42 -17.86 -2.46
N THR A 71 -5.11 -17.61 -2.50
CA THR A 71 -4.13 -18.47 -1.83
C THR A 71 -3.10 -17.67 -1.05
N LEU A 72 -2.67 -18.20 0.10
CA LEU A 72 -1.55 -17.62 0.86
C LEU A 72 -0.24 -17.72 0.07
N ASP A 73 -0.04 -18.78 -0.72
CA ASP A 73 1.15 -18.95 -1.56
C ASP A 73 1.32 -17.85 -2.62
N ALA A 74 0.21 -17.32 -3.17
CA ALA A 74 0.28 -16.18 -4.07
C ALA A 74 0.81 -14.92 -3.33
N ALA A 75 0.34 -14.67 -2.11
CA ALA A 75 0.82 -13.57 -1.27
C ALA A 75 2.29 -13.76 -0.85
N ASN A 76 2.68 -14.97 -0.48
CA ASN A 76 4.07 -15.33 -0.16
C ASN A 76 4.98 -15.10 -1.36
N SER A 77 4.58 -15.55 -2.54
CA SER A 77 5.32 -15.34 -3.79
C SER A 77 5.46 -13.86 -4.12
N TRP A 78 4.39 -13.08 -3.92
CA TRP A 78 4.43 -11.63 -4.14
C TRP A 78 5.41 -10.93 -3.19
N VAL A 79 5.41 -11.26 -1.89
CA VAL A 79 6.38 -10.71 -0.91
C VAL A 79 7.81 -11.14 -1.25
N ALA A 80 8.01 -12.42 -1.58
CA ALA A 80 9.31 -12.97 -1.94
C ALA A 80 9.91 -12.31 -3.19
N ALA A 81 9.07 -11.93 -4.16
CA ALA A 81 9.52 -11.28 -5.38
C ALA A 81 9.74 -9.76 -5.22
N ASN A 82 8.85 -9.07 -4.47
CA ASN A 82 8.76 -7.61 -4.53
C ASN A 82 9.29 -6.89 -3.28
N ILE A 83 9.40 -7.59 -2.15
CA ILE A 83 9.83 -7.00 -0.87
C ILE A 83 11.15 -7.59 -0.41
N VAL A 84 11.23 -8.92 -0.30
CA VAL A 84 12.39 -9.62 0.27
C VAL A 84 13.73 -9.24 -0.38
N PRO A 85 13.85 -9.09 -1.71
CA PRO A 85 15.13 -8.74 -2.35
C PRO A 85 15.64 -7.33 -2.00
N TYR A 86 14.75 -6.45 -1.53
CA TYR A 86 15.01 -5.02 -1.31
C TYR A 86 14.88 -4.62 0.18
N ARG A 87 14.51 -5.56 1.06
CA ARG A 87 14.16 -5.30 2.47
C ARG A 87 15.27 -4.66 3.32
N SER A 88 16.53 -4.76 2.88
CA SER A 88 17.70 -4.23 3.59
C SER A 88 18.07 -2.81 3.20
N ASP A 89 17.60 -2.32 2.06
CA ASP A 89 18.07 -1.07 1.46
C ASP A 89 16.97 -0.21 0.83
N VAL A 90 15.74 -0.70 0.74
CA VAL A 90 14.56 0.10 0.42
C VAL A 90 13.70 0.23 1.68
N ASN A 91 13.38 1.46 2.06
CA ASN A 91 12.60 1.76 3.26
C ASN A 91 11.09 1.65 3.00
N PHE A 92 10.59 0.41 2.89
CA PHE A 92 9.15 0.16 2.76
C PHE A 92 8.41 0.50 4.05
N THR A 93 7.31 1.25 3.92
CA THR A 93 6.45 1.64 5.05
C THR A 93 5.06 1.06 4.93
N TYR A 94 4.51 1.04 3.71
CA TYR A 94 3.17 0.51 3.44
C TYR A 94 3.15 -0.33 2.15
N ILE A 95 2.29 -1.34 2.14
CA ILE A 95 1.79 -2.00 0.94
C ILE A 95 0.31 -1.62 0.77
N THR A 96 -0.09 -1.20 -0.43
CA THR A 96 -1.52 -0.97 -0.75
C THR A 96 -2.05 -2.07 -1.65
N VAL A 97 -2.94 -2.90 -1.13
CA VAL A 97 -3.66 -3.93 -1.88
C VAL A 97 -4.84 -3.27 -2.57
N GLY A 98 -4.72 -3.07 -3.88
CA GLY A 98 -5.71 -2.40 -4.72
C GLY A 98 -5.68 -0.87 -4.67
N ASN A 99 -6.03 -0.26 -5.79
CA ASN A 99 -6.18 1.18 -5.98
C ASN A 99 -7.59 1.50 -6.49
N GLU A 100 -8.38 2.13 -5.63
CA GLU A 100 -9.71 2.64 -5.92
C GLU A 100 -10.76 1.60 -6.37
N VAL A 101 -10.66 0.38 -5.86
CA VAL A 101 -11.52 -0.75 -6.26
C VAL A 101 -12.76 -0.94 -5.38
N ILE A 102 -13.01 -0.01 -4.46
CA ILE A 102 -14.14 -0.03 -3.52
C ILE A 102 -15.02 1.20 -3.77
N PRO A 103 -16.31 1.06 -4.11
CA PRO A 103 -16.98 -0.18 -4.49
C PRO A 103 -16.51 -0.68 -5.87
N GLY A 104 -16.76 -1.95 -6.17
CA GLY A 104 -16.36 -2.56 -7.44
C GLY A 104 -16.32 -4.09 -7.40
N PRO A 105 -16.16 -4.75 -8.55
CA PRO A 105 -16.18 -6.21 -8.64
C PRO A 105 -15.04 -6.88 -7.85
N MET A 106 -13.91 -6.19 -7.71
CA MET A 106 -12.75 -6.69 -6.95
C MET A 106 -12.85 -6.43 -5.45
N SER A 107 -13.81 -5.62 -5.00
CA SER A 107 -13.92 -5.18 -3.61
C SER A 107 -14.10 -6.35 -2.62
N GLN A 108 -14.78 -7.42 -3.05
CA GLN A 108 -15.00 -8.63 -2.26
C GLN A 108 -13.71 -9.37 -1.88
N TYR A 109 -12.64 -9.20 -2.66
CA TYR A 109 -11.35 -9.90 -2.46
C TYR A 109 -10.39 -9.11 -1.57
N ILE A 110 -10.54 -7.79 -1.47
CA ILE A 110 -9.58 -6.89 -0.79
C ILE A 110 -9.33 -7.33 0.64
N ALA A 111 -10.39 -7.64 1.38
CA ALA A 111 -10.30 -7.95 2.79
C ALA A 111 -9.45 -9.22 3.01
N GLN A 112 -9.64 -10.26 2.19
CA GLN A 112 -8.85 -11.50 2.29
C GLN A 112 -7.43 -11.32 1.74
N ALA A 113 -7.24 -10.56 0.65
CA ALA A 113 -5.92 -10.27 0.12
C ALA A 113 -5.05 -9.50 1.14
N ILE A 114 -5.63 -8.51 1.84
CA ILE A 114 -4.93 -7.82 2.95
C ILE A 114 -4.53 -8.82 4.05
N ALA A 115 -5.42 -9.72 4.45
CA ALA A 115 -5.12 -10.73 5.46
C ALA A 115 -3.97 -11.67 5.03
N ASN A 116 -4.01 -12.16 3.79
CA ASN A 116 -2.94 -13.01 3.24
C ASN A 116 -1.61 -12.24 3.15
N MET A 117 -1.64 -10.96 2.77
CA MET A 117 -0.42 -10.15 2.74
C MET A 117 0.18 -9.92 4.12
N TYR A 118 -0.64 -9.71 5.14
CA TYR A 118 -0.17 -9.64 6.52
C TYR A 118 0.51 -10.94 6.97
N THR A 119 -0.11 -12.09 6.69
CA THR A 119 0.49 -13.40 6.99
C THR A 119 1.81 -13.59 6.25
N ALA A 120 1.85 -13.28 4.95
CA ALA A 120 3.06 -13.42 4.14
C ALA A 120 4.24 -12.56 4.63
N LEU A 121 3.96 -11.33 5.07
CA LEU A 121 4.97 -10.48 5.72
C LEU A 121 5.46 -11.09 7.03
N ALA A 122 4.55 -11.63 7.85
CA ALA A 122 4.89 -12.28 9.11
C ALA A 122 5.75 -13.54 8.89
N ASP A 123 5.40 -14.38 7.91
CA ASP A 123 6.16 -15.57 7.51
C ASP A 123 7.57 -15.22 7.02
N ALA A 124 7.73 -14.06 6.37
CA ALA A 124 9.02 -13.51 5.96
C ALA A 124 9.79 -12.78 7.10
N ALA A 125 9.28 -12.81 8.33
CA ALA A 125 9.78 -12.09 9.49
C ALA A 125 9.91 -10.55 9.26
N ILE A 126 8.90 -9.98 8.58
CA ILE A 126 8.79 -8.54 8.30
C ILE A 126 7.59 -7.99 9.09
N THR A 127 7.86 -7.19 10.12
CA THR A 127 6.83 -6.67 11.04
C THR A 127 6.64 -5.15 10.97
N TYR A 128 7.51 -4.46 10.22
CA TYR A 128 7.53 -3.00 10.14
C TYR A 128 6.73 -2.43 8.96
N ILE A 129 6.38 -3.26 7.96
CA ILE A 129 5.56 -2.86 6.81
C ILE A 129 4.09 -3.03 7.16
N LYS A 130 3.30 -1.98 6.96
CA LYS A 130 1.83 -2.02 7.15
C LYS A 130 1.14 -2.37 5.83
N VAL A 131 -0.04 -3.00 5.89
CA VAL A 131 -0.85 -3.31 4.72
C VAL A 131 -2.16 -2.53 4.77
N SER A 132 -2.53 -1.91 3.67
CA SER A 132 -3.79 -1.16 3.53
C SER A 132 -4.36 -1.30 2.11
N THR A 133 -5.36 -0.50 1.78
CA THR A 133 -5.95 -0.33 0.45
C THR A 133 -6.22 1.15 0.20
N VAL A 134 -6.28 1.57 -1.07
CA VAL A 134 -6.62 2.95 -1.45
C VAL A 134 -8.09 3.03 -1.86
N VAL A 135 -8.82 3.95 -1.24
CA VAL A 135 -10.28 4.08 -1.38
C VAL A 135 -10.61 5.43 -2.02
N PRO A 136 -11.43 5.47 -3.09
CA PRO A 136 -11.76 6.73 -3.76
C PRO A 136 -12.77 7.54 -2.94
N GLY A 137 -12.81 8.85 -3.16
CA GLY A 137 -13.81 9.73 -2.54
C GLY A 137 -15.26 9.34 -2.88
N SER A 138 -15.48 8.69 -4.02
CA SER A 138 -16.79 8.17 -4.46
C SER A 138 -17.34 7.03 -3.58
N SER A 139 -16.53 6.48 -2.67
CA SER A 139 -17.02 5.53 -1.67
C SER A 139 -17.83 6.18 -0.54
N LEU A 140 -17.87 7.51 -0.45
CA LEU A 140 -18.67 8.23 0.53
C LEU A 140 -20.08 8.52 -0.03
N SER A 141 -21.11 8.13 0.72
CA SER A 141 -22.50 8.50 0.45
C SER A 141 -22.83 9.89 0.98
N ILE A 142 -22.22 10.26 2.11
CA ILE A 142 -22.32 11.58 2.72
C ILE A 142 -20.90 12.08 2.94
N SER A 143 -20.58 13.26 2.40
CA SER A 143 -19.27 13.90 2.54
C SER A 143 -19.34 15.31 3.15
N TYR A 144 -20.55 15.87 3.32
CA TYR A 144 -20.77 17.17 3.94
C TYR A 144 -22.02 17.16 4.85
N PRO A 145 -21.95 17.74 6.07
CA PRO A 145 -20.71 18.22 6.72
C PRO A 145 -19.78 17.04 7.04
N PRO A 146 -18.45 17.23 7.18
CA PRO A 146 -17.51 16.14 7.42
C PRO A 146 -17.86 15.28 8.65
N SER A 147 -18.48 15.84 9.69
CA SER A 147 -18.93 15.12 10.88
C SER A 147 -20.05 14.10 10.61
N ALA A 148 -20.77 14.24 9.49
CA ALA A 148 -21.80 13.31 9.03
C ALA A 148 -21.26 12.32 7.99
N GLY A 149 -19.94 12.29 7.76
CA GLY A 149 -19.29 11.45 6.77
C GLY A 149 -19.69 9.98 6.90
N ALA A 150 -20.18 9.39 5.81
CA ALA A 150 -20.62 8.00 5.78
C ALA A 150 -20.23 7.34 4.46
N PHE A 151 -19.83 6.07 4.51
CA PHE A 151 -19.60 5.27 3.30
C PHE A 151 -20.92 4.93 2.60
N THR A 152 -20.87 4.61 1.31
CA THR A 152 -22.00 3.92 0.65
C THR A 152 -22.22 2.56 1.31
N HIS A 153 -23.41 1.99 1.12
CA HIS A 153 -23.75 0.69 1.69
C HIS A 153 -22.76 -0.40 1.23
N GLU A 154 -22.40 -0.38 -0.05
CA GLU A 154 -21.46 -1.32 -0.68
C GLU A 154 -20.05 -1.18 -0.11
N ALA A 155 -19.56 0.06 0.02
CA ALA A 155 -18.24 0.32 0.57
C ALA A 155 -18.16 -0.03 2.06
N ALA A 156 -19.20 0.31 2.84
CA ALA A 156 -19.25 0.06 4.28
C ALA A 156 -19.12 -1.44 4.61
N ALA A 157 -19.75 -2.32 3.82
CA ALA A 157 -19.66 -3.77 4.01
C ALA A 157 -18.22 -4.28 3.89
N VAL A 158 -17.48 -3.80 2.89
CA VAL A 158 -16.08 -4.21 2.65
C VAL A 158 -15.16 -3.60 3.71
N ILE A 159 -15.31 -2.31 4.02
CA ILE A 159 -14.48 -1.60 5.01
C ILE A 159 -14.64 -2.22 6.40
N SER A 160 -15.86 -2.60 6.79
CA SER A 160 -16.12 -3.28 8.06
C SER A 160 -15.37 -4.62 8.14
N ARG A 161 -15.32 -5.39 7.04
CA ARG A 161 -14.56 -6.66 6.98
C ARG A 161 -13.05 -6.41 7.14
N ILE A 162 -12.51 -5.36 6.50
CA ILE A 162 -11.10 -4.99 6.64
C ILE A 162 -10.78 -4.59 8.08
N GLN A 163 -11.64 -3.78 8.71
CA GLN A 163 -11.48 -3.36 10.11
C GLN A 163 -11.51 -4.54 11.08
N LEU A 164 -12.42 -5.49 10.89
CA LEU A 164 -12.51 -6.69 11.74
C LEU A 164 -11.25 -7.56 11.65
N MET A 165 -10.71 -7.76 10.44
CA MET A 165 -9.51 -8.57 10.26
C MET A 165 -8.28 -7.88 10.86
N THR A 166 -8.07 -6.60 10.57
CA THR A 166 -6.94 -5.84 11.14
C THR A 166 -6.97 -5.81 12.67
N THR A 167 -8.15 -5.67 13.28
CA THR A 167 -8.30 -5.70 14.75
C THR A 167 -7.95 -7.08 15.35
N LYS A 168 -8.31 -8.18 14.67
CA LYS A 168 -7.88 -9.52 15.07
C LYS A 168 -6.35 -9.67 14.97
N TRP A 169 -5.74 -9.19 13.90
CA TRP A 169 -4.29 -9.24 13.71
C TRP A 169 -3.52 -8.43 14.76
N VAL A 170 -3.97 -7.23 15.11
CA VAL A 170 -3.35 -6.41 16.17
C VAL A 170 -3.38 -7.12 17.51
N LYS A 171 -4.44 -7.89 17.82
CA LYS A 171 -4.52 -8.69 19.05
C LYS A 171 -3.55 -9.88 19.05
N VAL A 172 -3.27 -10.46 17.89
CA VAL A 172 -2.36 -11.61 17.73
C VAL A 172 -0.89 -11.16 17.65
N GLN A 173 -0.62 -9.95 17.17
CA GLN A 173 0.72 -9.36 17.03
C GLN A 173 0.76 -7.94 17.64
N PRO A 174 0.97 -7.80 18.97
CA PRO A 174 0.79 -6.53 19.69
C PRO A 174 1.68 -5.37 19.21
N LYS A 175 2.74 -5.65 18.42
CA LYS A 175 3.67 -4.65 17.89
C LYS A 175 3.22 -4.06 16.54
N ALA A 176 2.19 -4.57 15.89
CA ALA A 176 1.66 -4.01 14.64
C ALA A 176 0.73 -2.82 14.93
N SER A 177 1.19 -1.61 14.60
CA SER A 177 0.44 -0.37 14.85
C SER A 177 -0.75 -0.17 13.91
N ARG A 178 -1.71 0.64 14.39
CA ARG A 178 -3.03 1.01 13.83
C ARG A 178 -3.14 0.94 12.30
N PHE A 179 -4.21 0.26 11.84
CA PHE A 179 -4.69 0.27 10.45
C PHE A 179 -5.02 1.71 10.01
N SER A 180 -4.70 2.06 8.78
CA SER A 180 -5.00 3.37 8.18
C SER A 180 -5.42 3.14 6.75
N ILE A 181 -6.62 3.58 6.37
CA ILE A 181 -7.01 3.68 4.95
C ILE A 181 -6.20 4.85 4.37
N ILE A 182 -5.54 4.62 3.24
CA ILE A 182 -4.70 5.62 2.56
C ILE A 182 -5.49 6.26 1.43
#